data_AF-A0A2K5R3R3-F1
#
_entry.id   AF-A0A2K5R3R3-F1
#
_cell.length_a   1.000
_cell.length_b   1.000
_cell.length_c   1.000
_cell.angle_alpha   90.00
_cell.angle_beta   90.00
_cell.angle_gamma   90.00
#
_symmetry.space_group_name_H-M   'P 1'
#
loop_
_entity.id
_entity.type
_entity.pdbx_description
1 polymer ?
#
loop_
_entity_poly.entity_id
_entity_poly.type
_entity_poly.pdbx_seq_one_letter_code
_entity_poly.pdbx_strand_id
1 'polypeptide(L)'
;MSWKMALQIPGGLWAAAVTLMLVMLNMLCGLTSHSCVFPSTISPSRREALNHHNLLVCSVTDFYPGQIKVRWFRNDQEQTAGIVSTPLIRNGDWTFQILVMLEMTPQHGDVYICHVEHPSLQSPITVEWRLLH
;
A
#
# COMPACT_ATOMS: atom_id res chain seq x y z
N MET A 1 47.41 6.43 41.11
CA MET A 1 46.17 7.11 40.70
C MET A 1 45.89 6.73 39.25
N SER A 2 45.35 5.54 39.00
CA SER A 2 43.91 5.22 38.89
C SER A 2 43.19 6.02 37.81
N TRP A 3 43.21 5.51 36.57
CA TRP A 3 42.29 5.90 35.49
C TRP A 3 42.35 4.86 34.37
N LYS A 4 41.97 3.63 34.70
CA LYS A 4 41.43 2.68 33.72
C LYS A 4 40.21 2.02 34.34
N MET A 5 39.12 2.78 34.46
CA MET A 5 37.79 2.19 34.44
C MET A 5 37.57 1.73 33.01
N ALA A 6 38.01 0.52 32.69
CA ALA A 6 37.58 -0.15 31.48
C ALA A 6 36.08 -0.37 31.64
N LEU A 7 35.30 0.37 30.86
CA LEU A 7 33.84 0.26 30.84
C LEU A 7 33.50 -1.13 30.28
N GLN A 8 33.35 -2.11 31.16
CA GLN A 8 33.01 -3.48 30.80
C GLN A 8 31.52 -3.51 30.46
N ILE A 9 31.18 -3.16 29.21
CA ILE A 9 29.80 -3.18 28.74
C ILE A 9 29.37 -4.66 28.59
N PRO A 10 28.33 -5.14 29.31
CA PRO A 10 27.85 -6.50 29.18
C PRO A 10 27.44 -6.78 27.72
N GLY A 11 27.76 -7.96 27.18
CA GLY A 11 27.43 -8.31 25.78
C GLY A 11 25.94 -8.15 25.41
N GLY A 12 25.04 -8.18 26.40
CA GLY A 12 23.61 -7.90 26.21
C GLY A 12 23.29 -6.43 25.89
N LEU A 13 24.12 -5.47 26.32
CA LEU A 13 23.94 -4.05 25.99
C LEU A 13 24.21 -3.79 24.50
N TRP A 14 25.18 -4.51 23.90
CA TRP A 14 25.45 -4.46 22.46
C TRP A 14 24.31 -5.07 21.65
N ALA A 15 23.74 -6.19 22.10
CA ALA A 15 22.56 -6.78 21.46
C ALA A 15 21.35 -5.84 21.53
N ALA A 16 21.06 -5.24 22.69
CA ALA A 16 19.98 -4.28 22.84
C ALA A 16 20.18 -3.03 21.97
N ALA A 17 21.40 -2.48 21.90
CA ALA A 17 21.72 -1.36 21.03
C ALA A 17 21.55 -1.70 19.54
N VAL A 18 21.94 -2.91 19.11
CA VAL A 18 21.76 -3.40 17.73
C VAL A 18 20.27 -3.62 17.42
N THR A 19 19.50 -4.22 18.33
CA THR A 19 18.05 -4.39 18.16
C THR A 19 17.34 -3.04 18.12
N LEU A 20 17.69 -2.10 18.99
CA LEU A 20 17.16 -0.73 18.96
C LEU A 20 17.54 -0.01 17.66
N MET A 21 18.79 -0.12 17.20
CA MET A 21 19.22 0.43 15.91
C MET A 21 18.47 -0.19 14.72
N LEU A 22 18.21 -1.50 14.73
CA LEU A 22 17.43 -2.20 13.70
C LEU A 22 15.95 -1.80 13.72
N VAL A 23 15.36 -1.61 14.91
CA VAL A 23 13.99 -1.10 15.07
C VAL A 23 13.91 0.36 14.61
N MET A 24 14.91 1.18 14.93
CA MET A 24 15.02 2.57 14.47
C MET A 24 15.28 2.67 12.96
N LEU A 25 15.98 1.70 12.37
CA LEU A 25 16.19 1.57 10.92
C LEU A 25 14.91 1.13 10.18
N ASN A 26 14.12 0.23 10.76
CA ASN A 26 12.78 -0.07 10.25
C ASN A 26 11.81 1.12 10.43
N MET A 27 12.01 1.94 11.46
CA MET A 27 11.30 3.22 11.69
C MET A 27 11.78 4.37 10.80
N LEU A 28 12.88 4.24 10.05
CA LEU A 28 13.36 5.31 9.17
C LEU A 28 12.45 5.53 7.94
N CYS A 29 11.59 4.56 7.54
CA CYS A 29 10.44 4.83 6.63
C CYS A 29 9.27 5.52 7.37
N GLY A 30 9.22 5.44 8.71
CA GLY A 30 8.17 6.02 9.57
C GLY A 30 8.51 7.40 10.18
N LEU A 31 9.77 7.86 10.09
CA LEU A 31 10.23 9.13 10.64
C LEU A 31 10.20 10.29 9.63
N THR A 32 10.21 10.00 8.33
CA THR A 32 9.83 11.00 7.32
C THR A 32 8.31 10.99 7.23
N SER A 33 7.66 12.14 7.37
CA SER A 33 6.20 12.30 7.23
C SER A 33 5.67 12.01 5.80
N HIS A 34 6.41 11.24 5.00
CA HIS A 34 6.03 10.76 3.69
C HIS A 34 5.49 9.34 3.85
N SER A 35 4.21 9.14 3.54
CA SER A 35 3.64 7.81 3.34
C SER A 35 4.50 7.04 2.36
N CYS A 36 5.04 5.89 2.77
CA CYS A 36 5.72 4.95 1.87
C CYS A 36 4.69 4.19 1.02
N VAL A 37 3.59 4.81 0.58
CA VAL A 37 2.61 4.30 -0.40
C VAL A 37 2.33 5.47 -1.33
N PHE A 38 2.71 5.33 -2.59
CA PHE A 38 2.46 6.36 -3.60
C PHE A 38 1.03 6.24 -4.13
N PRO A 39 0.46 7.33 -4.69
CA PRO A 39 -0.98 7.44 -4.88
C PRO A 39 -1.53 6.30 -5.71
N SER A 40 -2.58 5.65 -5.20
CA SER A 40 -3.31 4.69 -5.99
C SER A 40 -4.02 5.42 -7.14
N THR A 41 -4.01 4.80 -8.32
CA THR A 41 -4.74 5.32 -9.49
C THR A 41 -5.78 4.31 -9.92
N ILE A 42 -6.96 4.79 -10.31
CA ILE A 42 -7.98 3.96 -10.93
C ILE A 42 -8.06 4.30 -12.41
N SER A 43 -7.96 3.30 -13.26
CA SER A 43 -8.15 3.46 -14.70
C SER A 43 -8.99 2.32 -15.29
N PRO A 44 -9.84 2.60 -16.29
CA PRO A 44 -10.52 1.55 -17.03
C PRO A 44 -9.58 0.92 -18.06
N SER A 45 -9.69 -0.39 -18.27
CA SER A 45 -8.89 -1.12 -19.28
C SER A 45 -9.25 -0.74 -20.71
N ARG A 46 -10.51 -0.35 -20.96
CA ARG A 46 -11.00 0.17 -22.23
C ARG A 46 -11.62 1.56 -22.02
N ARG A 47 -11.46 2.42 -23.04
CA ARG A 47 -12.17 3.71 -23.12
C ARG A 47 -13.65 3.55 -22.78
N GLU A 48 -14.13 4.49 -21.98
CA GLU A 48 -15.41 4.46 -21.27
C GLU A 48 -16.57 4.19 -22.23
N ALA A 49 -17.27 3.07 -22.01
CA ALA A 49 -18.48 2.70 -22.72
C ALA A 49 -19.49 2.19 -21.70
N LEU A 50 -20.55 2.97 -21.47
CA LEU A 50 -21.67 2.57 -20.61
C LEU A 50 -22.26 1.24 -21.09
N ASN A 51 -22.74 0.42 -20.15
CA ASN A 51 -23.41 -0.85 -20.44
C ASN A 51 -22.57 -1.89 -21.20
N HIS A 52 -21.26 -1.71 -21.28
CA HIS A 52 -20.33 -2.68 -21.83
C HIS A 52 -19.42 -3.25 -20.74
N HIS A 53 -19.12 -4.53 -20.84
CA HIS A 53 -18.16 -5.18 -19.95
C HIS A 53 -16.81 -4.45 -20.02
N ASN A 54 -16.29 -4.07 -18.85
CA ASN A 54 -15.03 -3.39 -18.68
C ASN A 54 -14.31 -3.93 -17.44
N LEU A 55 -13.08 -3.48 -17.24
CA LEU A 55 -12.23 -3.82 -16.11
C LEU A 55 -11.71 -2.52 -15.53
N LEU A 56 -11.98 -2.25 -14.25
CA LEU A 56 -11.29 -1.18 -13.52
C LEU A 56 -10.02 -1.74 -12.91
N VAL A 57 -8.94 -0.97 -12.99
CA VAL A 57 -7.64 -1.33 -12.45
C VAL A 57 -7.28 -0.33 -11.37
N CYS A 58 -7.09 -0.80 -10.13
CA CYS A 58 -6.48 -0.02 -9.06
C CYS A 58 -5.00 -0.36 -8.99
N SER A 59 -4.15 0.60 -9.37
CA SER A 59 -2.70 0.46 -9.29
C SER A 59 -2.21 1.01 -7.95
N VAL A 60 -1.52 0.20 -7.15
CA VAL A 60 -0.87 0.63 -5.91
C VAL A 60 0.63 0.38 -6.04
N THR A 61 1.45 1.42 -5.91
CA THR A 61 2.89 1.36 -6.14
C THR A 61 3.70 1.85 -4.96
N ASP A 62 4.98 1.48 -4.98
CA ASP A 62 6.03 2.01 -4.12
C ASP A 62 5.73 1.83 -2.63
N PHE A 63 5.14 0.67 -2.28
CA PHE A 63 4.77 0.33 -0.91
C PHE A 63 5.71 -0.67 -0.23
N TYR A 64 5.88 -0.53 1.08
CA TYR A 64 6.66 -1.45 1.91
C TYR A 64 6.19 -1.41 3.38
N PRO A 65 6.02 -2.56 4.07
CA PRO A 65 6.33 -3.93 3.65
C PRO A 65 5.30 -4.52 2.68
N GLY A 66 5.55 -5.72 2.13
CA GLY A 66 4.69 -6.30 1.09
C GLY A 66 3.26 -6.67 1.52
N GLN A 67 2.93 -6.58 2.81
CA GLN A 67 1.58 -6.85 3.31
C GLN A 67 0.66 -5.65 3.02
N ILE A 68 -0.38 -5.87 2.22
CA ILE A 68 -1.32 -4.83 1.82
C ILE A 68 -2.73 -5.41 1.73
N LYS A 69 -3.75 -4.60 2.01
CA LYS A 69 -5.15 -4.96 1.81
C LYS A 69 -5.80 -3.93 0.90
N VAL A 70 -6.27 -4.38 -0.25
CA VAL A 70 -6.96 -3.57 -1.25
C VAL A 70 -8.37 -4.11 -1.43
N ARG A 71 -9.36 -3.24 -1.29
CA ARG A 71 -10.78 -3.58 -1.40
C ARG A 71 -11.45 -2.72 -2.45
N TRP A 72 -12.43 -3.29 -3.13
CA TRP A 72 -13.28 -2.57 -4.06
C TRP A 72 -14.64 -2.33 -3.43
N PHE A 73 -15.19 -1.15 -3.67
CA PHE A 73 -16.57 -0.82 -3.35
C PHE A 73 -17.27 -0.30 -4.60
N ARG A 74 -18.55 -0.63 -4.72
CA ARG A 74 -19.46 -0.03 -5.70
C ARG A 74 -20.65 0.51 -4.92
N ASN A 75 -20.89 1.82 -4.99
CA ASN A 75 -21.98 2.49 -4.28
C ASN A 75 -22.02 2.09 -2.79
N ASP A 76 -20.87 2.21 -2.11
CA ASP A 76 -20.63 1.85 -0.70
C ASP A 76 -20.76 0.35 -0.34
N GLN A 77 -21.03 -0.51 -1.32
CA GLN A 77 -21.07 -1.96 -1.12
C GLN A 77 -19.74 -2.61 -1.50
N GLU A 78 -19.13 -3.34 -0.56
CA GLU A 78 -17.88 -4.08 -0.81
C GLU A 78 -18.09 -5.15 -1.89
N GLN A 79 -17.21 -5.16 -2.89
CA GLN A 79 -17.18 -6.13 -3.97
C GLN A 79 -16.17 -7.23 -3.64
N THR A 80 -16.52 -8.46 -3.97
CA THR A 80 -15.64 -9.64 -3.82
C THR A 80 -15.62 -10.51 -5.07
N ALA A 81 -16.73 -10.55 -5.81
CA ALA A 81 -16.83 -11.20 -7.10
C ALA A 81 -16.14 -10.37 -8.20
N GLY A 82 -15.53 -11.04 -9.18
CA GLY A 82 -14.87 -10.39 -10.32
C GLY A 82 -13.58 -9.64 -9.96
N ILE A 83 -13.06 -9.82 -8.74
CA ILE A 83 -11.78 -9.23 -8.33
C ILE A 83 -10.63 -10.16 -8.72
N VAL A 84 -9.64 -9.61 -9.40
CA VAL A 84 -8.40 -10.31 -9.77
C VAL A 84 -7.22 -9.43 -9.36
N SER A 85 -6.20 -10.02 -8.73
CA SER A 85 -4.97 -9.30 -8.39
C SER A 85 -3.76 -9.90 -9.09
N THR A 86 -2.80 -9.06 -9.43
CA THR A 86 -1.48 -9.56 -9.82
C THR A 86 -0.74 -10.10 -8.59
N PRO A 87 0.25 -10.99 -8.78
CA PRO A 87 1.26 -11.21 -7.75
C PRO A 87 1.90 -9.88 -7.32
N LEU A 88 2.46 -9.86 -6.11
CA LEU A 88 3.29 -8.73 -5.67
C LEU A 88 4.53 -8.62 -6.57
N ILE A 89 4.71 -7.47 -7.19
CA ILE A 89 5.87 -7.17 -8.02
C ILE A 89 6.86 -6.39 -7.16
N ARG A 90 8.12 -6.83 -7.10
CA ARG A 90 9.17 -6.13 -6.36
C ARG A 90 9.85 -5.09 -7.26
N ASN A 91 10.00 -3.88 -6.76
CA ASN A 91 10.74 -2.81 -7.40
C ASN A 91 12.26 -2.93 -7.13
N GLY A 92 13.07 -2.17 -7.89
CA GLY A 92 14.53 -2.15 -7.72
C GLY A 92 15.02 -1.46 -6.44
N ASP A 93 14.12 -0.79 -5.71
CA ASP A 93 14.37 0.03 -4.52
C ASP A 93 13.80 -0.57 -3.23
N TRP A 94 13.55 -1.88 -3.22
CA TRP A 94 12.97 -2.66 -2.09
C TRP A 94 11.48 -2.44 -1.83
N THR A 95 10.80 -1.59 -2.60
CA THR A 95 9.35 -1.43 -2.54
C THR A 95 8.60 -2.46 -3.40
N PHE A 96 7.28 -2.44 -3.33
CA PHE A 96 6.39 -3.35 -4.04
C PHE A 96 5.31 -2.60 -4.82
N GLN A 97 4.73 -3.30 -5.79
CA GLN A 97 3.58 -2.87 -6.58
C GLN A 97 2.57 -4.02 -6.72
N ILE A 98 1.29 -3.67 -6.81
CA ILE A 98 0.19 -4.60 -7.08
C ILE A 98 -0.89 -3.91 -7.92
N LEU A 99 -1.47 -4.65 -8.86
CA LEU A 99 -2.68 -4.23 -9.57
C LEU A 99 -3.85 -5.06 -9.07
N VAL A 100 -4.92 -4.39 -8.65
CA VAL A 100 -6.16 -5.04 -8.20
C VAL A 100 -7.29 -4.61 -9.11
N MET A 101 -7.77 -5.56 -9.90
CA MET A 101 -8.70 -5.38 -10.99
C MET A 101 -10.11 -5.81 -10.57
N LEU A 102 -11.13 -5.10 -11.06
CA LEU A 102 -12.54 -5.41 -10.86
C LEU A 102 -13.25 -5.50 -12.21
N GLU A 103 -13.80 -6.68 -12.53
CA GLU A 103 -14.72 -6.86 -13.64
C GLU A 103 -16.04 -6.14 -13.34
N MET A 104 -16.47 -5.29 -14.28
CA MET A 104 -17.68 -4.48 -14.08
C MET A 104 -18.35 -4.12 -15.41
N THR A 105 -19.63 -3.82 -15.34
CA THR A 105 -20.39 -3.20 -16.44
C THR A 105 -20.90 -1.87 -15.91
N PRO A 106 -20.28 -0.74 -16.27
CA PRO A 106 -20.56 0.52 -15.61
C PRO A 106 -21.94 1.03 -16.02
N GLN A 107 -22.72 1.43 -15.03
CA GLN A 107 -24.01 2.07 -15.22
C GLN A 107 -23.91 3.56 -14.87
N HIS A 108 -24.85 4.34 -15.40
CA HIS A 108 -24.94 5.75 -15.09
C HIS A 108 -25.15 5.94 -13.58
N GLY A 109 -24.34 6.79 -12.97
CA GLY A 109 -24.40 7.10 -11.53
C GLY A 109 -23.62 6.13 -10.64
N ASP A 110 -23.04 5.05 -11.16
CA ASP A 110 -22.17 4.19 -10.37
C ASP A 110 -20.92 4.93 -9.87
N VAL A 111 -20.56 4.66 -8.62
CA VAL A 111 -19.35 5.13 -7.97
C VAL A 111 -18.52 3.93 -7.55
N TYR A 112 -17.30 3.85 -8.06
CA TYR A 112 -16.37 2.80 -7.71
C TYR A 112 -15.27 3.37 -6.82
N ILE A 113 -14.96 2.67 -5.73
CA ILE A 113 -13.91 3.09 -4.79
C ILE A 113 -12.90 1.96 -4.64
N CYS A 114 -11.62 2.28 -4.83
CA CYS A 114 -10.52 1.45 -4.39
C CYS A 114 -10.05 1.92 -3.00
N HIS A 115 -10.19 1.05 -2.00
CA HIS A 115 -9.82 1.30 -0.61
C HIS A 115 -8.56 0.53 -0.25
N VAL A 116 -7.51 1.25 0.12
CA VAL A 116 -6.17 0.70 0.37
C VAL A 116 -5.82 0.87 1.85
N GLU A 117 -5.55 -0.25 2.51
CA GLU A 117 -5.01 -0.33 3.86
C GLU A 117 -3.60 -0.91 3.82
N HIS A 118 -2.69 -0.26 4.53
CA HIS A 118 -1.30 -0.66 4.56
C HIS A 118 -0.64 -0.18 5.88
N PRO A 119 0.29 -0.93 6.49
CA PRO A 119 0.87 -0.57 7.80
C PRO A 119 1.63 0.75 7.84
N SER A 120 2.14 1.22 6.70
CA SER A 120 2.83 2.52 6.62
C SER A 120 1.86 3.72 6.49
N LEU A 121 0.56 3.48 6.36
CA LEU A 121 -0.45 4.53 6.28
C LEU A 121 -1.03 4.85 7.65
N GLN A 122 -1.13 6.14 7.98
CA GLN A 122 -1.83 6.61 9.19
C GLN A 122 -3.35 6.43 9.07
N SER A 123 -3.88 6.53 7.84
CA SER A 123 -5.29 6.33 7.50
C SER A 123 -5.39 5.65 6.13
N PRO A 124 -6.46 4.88 5.86
CA PRO A 124 -6.65 4.27 4.54
C PRO A 124 -6.70 5.31 3.42
N ILE A 125 -6.22 4.92 2.23
CA ILE A 125 -6.36 5.72 1.01
C ILE A 125 -7.60 5.24 0.26
N THR A 126 -8.45 6.18 -0.14
CA THR A 126 -9.61 5.92 -0.99
C THR A 126 -9.48 6.68 -2.29
N VAL A 127 -9.57 5.96 -3.40
CA VAL A 127 -9.59 6.55 -4.75
C VAL A 127 -10.94 6.27 -5.35
N GLU A 128 -11.57 7.30 -5.88
CA GLU A 128 -12.89 7.22 -6.49
C GLU A 128 -12.77 7.25 -8.01
N TRP A 129 -13.60 6.46 -8.68
CA TRP A 129 -13.79 6.52 -10.12
C TRP A 129 -15.28 6.60 -10.45
N ARG A 130 -15.60 7.50 -11.38
CA ARG A 130 -16.93 7.72 -11.95
C ARG A 130 -16.78 7.79 -13.46
N LEU A 131 -17.79 7.30 -14.17
CA LEU A 131 -17.85 7.46 -15.61
C LEU A 131 -18.17 8.93 -15.91
N LEU A 132 -17.29 9.60 -16.66
CA LEU A 132 -17.49 11.01 -17.01
C LEU A 132 -18.49 11.10 -18.18
N HIS A 133 -19.43 12.03 -18.07
CA HIS A 133 -20.46 12.28 -19.10
C HIS A 133 -19.87 12.81 -20.40
#